data_AF-A0A9X6NMG5-F1
#
_entry.id   AF-A0A9X6NMG5-F1
#
_cell.length_a   1.000
_cell.length_b   1.000
_cell.length_c   1.000
_cell.angle_alpha   90.00
_cell.angle_beta   90.00
_cell.angle_gamma   90.00
#
_symmetry.space_group_name_H-M   'P 1'
#
loop_
_entity.id
_entity.type
_entity.pdbx_description
1 polymer ?
#
loop_
_entity_poly.entity_id
_entity_poly.type
_entity_poly.pdbx_seq_one_letter_code
_entity_poly.pdbx_strand_id
1 'polypeptide(L)' 'MRADGNLVIYDIEDFVIWASGTYEKRFAGARLRLEDTGSLCIEKTRGLCLWRSGGIALCPQIRFLHK' A
#
# COMPACT_ATOMS: atom_id res chain seq x y z
N MET A 1 -0.41 -10.81 2.33
CA MET A 1 -1.15 -9.87 3.23
C MET A 1 -1.64 -10.67 4.41
N ARG A 2 -1.44 -10.19 5.64
CA ARG A 2 -1.90 -10.88 6.85
C ARG A 2 -3.36 -10.53 7.16
N ALA A 3 -4.02 -11.39 7.93
CA ALA A 3 -5.42 -11.20 8.33
C ALA A 3 -5.66 -9.96 9.21
N ASP A 4 -4.62 -9.49 9.91
CA ASP A 4 -4.62 -8.26 10.72
C ASP A 4 -4.58 -6.97 9.88
N GLY A 5 -4.48 -7.08 8.55
CA GLY A 5 -4.40 -5.93 7.66
C GLY A 5 -2.98 -5.44 7.41
N ASN A 6 -1.95 -6.16 7.86
CA ASN A 6 -0.57 -5.79 7.62
C ASN A 6 -0.03 -6.38 6.31
N LEU A 7 0.64 -5.56 5.50
CA LEU A 7 1.48 -6.03 4.40
C LEU A 7 2.90 -6.21 4.97
N VAL A 8 3.38 -7.45 4.95
CA VAL A 8 4.65 -7.84 5.56
C VAL A 8 5.49 -8.53 4.50
N ILE A 9 6.77 -8.18 4.47
CA ILE A 9 7.79 -8.88 3.70
C ILE A 9 8.63 -9.68 4.67
N TYR A 10 8.84 -10.95 4.33
CA TYR A 10 9.63 -11.90 5.08
C TYR A 10 10.92 -12.22 4.31
N ASP A 11 11.98 -12.56 5.03
CA ASP A 11 13.14 -13.22 4.42
C ASP A 11 12.92 -14.73 4.27
N ILE A 12 13.99 -15.46 3.93
CA ILE A 12 13.93 -16.91 3.71
C ILE A 12 13.78 -17.72 5.00
N GLU A 13 14.05 -17.11 6.16
CA GLU A 13 13.92 -17.73 7.48
C GLU A 13 12.61 -17.31 8.19
N ASP A 14 11.67 -16.73 7.43
CA ASP A 14 10.39 -16.20 7.92
C ASP A 14 10.53 -15.03 8.92
N PHE A 15 11.66 -14.31 8.94
CA PHE A 15 11.79 -13.08 9.72
C PHE A 15 11.17 -11.89 9.00
N VAL A 16 10.50 -11.02 9.77
CA VAL A 16 9.92 -9.78 9.26
C VAL A 16 11.03 -8.78 8.96
N ILE A 17 11.24 -8.45 7.68
CA ILE A 17 12.24 -7.47 7.26
C ILE A 17 11.62 -6.10 6.92
N TRP A 18 10.33 -6.05 6.63
CA TRP A 18 9.59 -4.81 6.42
C TRP A 18 8.08 -5.00 6.67
N ALA A 19 7.41 -3.94 7.14
CA ALA A 19 5.95 -3.92 7.30
C ALA A 19 5.34 -2.56 6.97
N SER A 20 4.11 -2.55 6.46
CA SER A 20 3.35 -1.32 6.16
C SER A 20 2.86 -0.58 7.40
N GLY A 21 2.86 -1.22 8.57
CA GLY A 21 2.39 -0.63 9.83
C GLY A 21 0.86 -0.61 9.96
N THR A 22 0.14 -1.36 9.12
CA THR A 22 -1.34 -1.36 9.07
C THR A 22 -1.97 -2.53 9.85
N TYR A 23 -1.34 -2.97 10.95
CA TYR A 23 -1.75 -4.14 11.75
C TYR A 23 -2.84 -3.86 12.80
N GLU A 24 -3.45 -2.69 12.80
CA GLU A 24 -4.49 -2.34 13.76
C GLU A 24 -5.80 -3.10 13.51
N LYS A 25 -6.57 -3.38 14.58
CA LYS A 25 -7.87 -4.09 14.48
C LYS A 25 -8.82 -3.50 13.44
N ARG A 26 -8.84 -2.17 13.28
CA ARG A 26 -9.68 -1.47 12.28
C ARG A 26 -9.33 -1.82 10.82
N PHE A 27 -8.15 -2.39 10.58
CA PHE A 27 -7.66 -2.79 9.27
C PHE A 27 -7.71 -4.32 9.05
N ALA A 28 -8.14 -5.10 10.05
CA ALA A 28 -8.27 -6.55 9.91
C ALA A 28 -9.16 -6.92 8.71
N GLY A 29 -8.71 -7.86 7.87
CA GLY A 29 -9.39 -8.22 6.62
C GLY A 29 -9.36 -7.13 5.55
N ALA A 30 -8.40 -6.20 5.60
CA ALA A 30 -8.07 -5.36 4.46
C ALA A 30 -7.45 -6.16 3.32
N ARG A 31 -7.52 -5.62 2.10
CA ARG A 31 -6.96 -6.22 0.89
C ARG A 31 -5.93 -5.29 0.24
N LEU A 32 -4.96 -5.90 -0.42
CA LEU A 32 -3.99 -5.20 -1.26
C LEU A 32 -4.57 -5.09 -2.69
N ARG A 33 -4.55 -3.88 -3.26
CA ARG A 33 -4.95 -3.61 -4.65
C ARG A 33 -3.81 -2.88 -5.36
N LEU A 34 -3.46 -3.34 -6.56
CA LEU A 34 -2.65 -2.56 -7.49
C LEU A 34 -3.58 -1.55 -8.20
N GLU A 35 -3.24 -0.26 -8.11
CA GLU A 35 -3.96 0.80 -8.79
C GLU A 35 -3.41 0.96 -10.23
N ASP A 36 -4.24 1.40 -11.18
CA ASP A 36 -3.84 1.61 -12.58
C ASP A 36 -2.69 2.62 -12.75
N THR A 37 -2.49 3.46 -11.74
CA THR A 37 -1.39 4.43 -11.65
C THR A 37 -0.06 3.83 -11.17
N GLY A 38 -0.02 2.52 -10.90
CA GLY A 38 1.18 1.78 -10.52
C GLY A 38 1.50 1.79 -9.02
N SER A 39 0.63 2.33 -8.17
CA SER A 39 0.79 2.27 -6.72
C SER A 39 0.06 1.06 -6.12
N LEU A 40 0.58 0.52 -5.03
CA LEU A 40 -0.15 -0.42 -4.19
C LEU A 40 -0.98 0.35 -3.18
N CYS A 41 -2.22 -0.09 -3.00
CA CYS A 41 -3.17 0.45 -2.04
C CYS A 41 -3.63 -0.65 -1.08
N ILE A 42 -3.55 -0.38 0.22
CA ILE A 42 -4.22 -1.19 1.24
C ILE A 42 -5.59 -0.56 1.51
N GLU A 43 -6.65 -1.31 1.31
CA GLU A 43 -8.02 -0.84 1.55
C GLU A 43 -8.85 -1.85 2.36
N LYS A 44 -9.67 -1.33 3.27
CA LYS A 44 -10.62 -2.13 4.04
C LYS A 44 -12.03 -2.07 3.45
N THR A 45 -12.44 -0.87 3.06
CA THR A 45 -13.71 -0.59 2.38
C THR A 45 -13.42 -0.19 0.96
N ARG A 46 -14.21 -0.68 0.00
CA ARG A 46 -14.01 -0.43 -1.42
C ARG A 46 -13.92 1.09 -1.68
N GLY A 47 -12.82 1.52 -2.28
CA GLY A 47 -12.61 2.90 -2.72
C GLY A 47 -11.88 3.81 -1.74
N LEU A 48 -11.63 3.38 -0.49
CA LEU A 48 -10.83 4.15 0.47
C LEU A 48 -9.45 3.54 0.66
N CYS A 49 -8.43 4.23 0.16
CA CYS A 49 -7.05 3.82 0.36
C CYS A 49 -6.52 4.29 1.72
N LEU A 50 -6.12 3.35 2.56
CA LEU A 50 -5.64 3.59 3.93
C LEU A 50 -4.13 3.82 3.98
N TRP A 51 -3.41 3.18 3.05
CA TRP A 51 -1.97 3.30 2.90
C TRP A 51 -1.60 3.12 1.42
N ARG A 52 -0.59 3.85 0.97
CA ARG A 52 -0.03 3.73 -0.38
C ARG A 52 1.47 3.46 -0.32
N SER A 53 1.96 2.63 -1.25
CA SER A 53 3.38 2.30 -1.35
C SER A 53 4.30 3.44 -1.79
N GLY A 54 3.75 4.58 -2.23
CA GLY A 54 4.49 5.41 -3.17
C GLY A 54 4.31 4.93 -4.60
N GLY A 55 4.86 5.69 -5.56
CA GLY A 55 4.81 5.40 -6.99
C GLY A 55 4.68 6.69 -7.81
N ILE A 56 4.72 6.59 -9.15
CA ILE A 56 4.52 7.72 -10.08
C ILE A 56 3.26 8.53 -9.73
N ALA A 57 2.23 7.87 -9.18
CA ALA A 57 0.99 8.49 -8.72
C ALA A 57 1.14 9.55 -7.62
N LEU A 58 2.17 9.44 -6.77
CA LEU A 58 2.46 10.38 -5.67
C LEU A 58 3.61 11.34 -6.01
N CYS A 59 4.28 11.14 -7.14
CA CYS A 59 5.16 12.15 -7.70
C CYS A 59 4.29 13.31 -8.20
N PRO A 60 4.48 14.57 -7.73
CA PRO A 60 3.82 15.70 -8.34
C PRO A 60 4.21 15.69 -9.82
N GLN A 61 3.24 15.47 -10.70
CA GLN A 61 3.45 15.55 -12.14
C GLN A 61 3.98 16.96 -12.42
N ILE A 62 5.29 17.10 -12.66
CA ILE A 62 5.87 18.33 -13.17
C ILE A 62 5.23 18.50 -14.54
N ARG A 63 4.14 19.26 -14.61
CA ARG A 63 3.57 19.70 -15.87
C ARG A 63 4.61 20.66 -16.44
N PHE A 64 5.42 20.16 -17.37
CA PHE A 64 6.17 21.04 -18.25
C PHE A 64 5.15 21.89 -18.99
N LEU A 65 4.97 23.12 -18.52
CA LEU A 65 4.30 24.16 -19.29
C LEU A 65 5.20 24.40 -20.51
N HIS A 66 4.87 23.77 -21.63
CA HIS A 66 5.43 24.18 -22.91
C HIS A 66 4.98 25.61 -23.17
N LYS A 67 5.96 26.52 -23.27
CA LYS A 67 5.80 27.83 -23.89
C LYS A 67 6.07 27.69 -25.39
#